data_AF-U1P411-F1
#
_entry.id   AF-U1P411-F1
#
_cell.length_a   1.000
_cell.length_b   1.000
_cell.length_c   1.000
_cell.angle_alpha   90.00
_cell.angle_beta   90.00
_cell.angle_gamma   90.00
#
_symmetry.space_group_name_H-M   'P 1'
#
loop_
_entity.id
_entity.type
_entity.pdbx_description
1 polymer ?
#
loop_
_entity_poly.entity_id
_entity_poly.type
_entity_poly.pdbx_seq_one_letter_code
_entity_poly.pdbx_strand_id
1 'polypeptide(L)'
;RVGSADAGGGGLNHVLARAAADHDTRIEVNFGPVLRAAGGERVRHLQRLRKLRELVDYYDAPVVVSARPTDDLQLRAPRELVAVGETIGFDPATVRAGVAEWGVVVRESRRRRSESFIAPGVQRVECEEDDQ
;
A
#
# COMPACT_ATOMS: atom_id res chain seq x y z
N ARG A 1 12.26 3.04 4.73
CA ARG A 1 11.70 4.00 5.71
C ARG A 1 10.31 4.39 5.21
N VAL A 2 9.26 4.00 5.92
CA VAL A 2 7.89 4.46 5.62
C VAL A 2 7.62 5.62 6.58
N GLY A 3 7.58 6.84 6.05
CA GLY A 3 7.29 8.04 6.84
C GLY A 3 5.83 8.04 7.28
N SER A 4 5.59 8.22 8.58
CA SER A 4 4.28 8.56 9.10
C SER A 4 3.99 10.02 8.74
N ALA A 5 3.06 10.26 7.83
CA ALA A 5 2.64 11.60 7.46
C ALA A 5 1.73 12.18 8.54
N ASP A 6 2.29 12.95 9.47
CA ASP A 6 1.57 14.03 10.16
C ASP A 6 2.58 14.97 10.86
N ALA A 7 3.10 15.96 10.12
CA ALA A 7 3.55 17.27 10.62
C ALA A 7 3.97 18.16 9.43
N GLY A 8 3.10 19.08 8.99
CA GLY A 8 3.39 20.08 7.95
C GLY A 8 2.65 19.81 6.63
N GLY A 9 1.97 20.84 6.10
CA GLY A 9 1.02 20.75 4.99
C GLY A 9 1.54 19.97 3.77
N GLY A 10 0.90 18.85 3.46
CA GLY A 10 1.28 17.99 2.35
C GLY A 10 0.54 16.66 2.36
N GLY A 11 -0.78 16.69 2.53
CA GLY A 11 -1.60 15.48 2.34
C GLY A 11 -1.49 14.98 0.89
N LEU A 12 -1.80 13.71 0.66
CA LEU A 12 -1.92 13.15 -0.69
C LEU A 12 -2.81 14.05 -1.55
N ASN A 13 -2.28 14.48 -2.68
CA ASN A 13 -2.94 15.34 -3.65
C ASN A 13 -2.98 14.64 -5.02
N HIS A 14 -3.64 15.28 -5.98
CA HIS A 14 -3.81 14.74 -7.32
C HIS A 14 -2.49 14.55 -8.09
N VAL A 15 -1.49 15.41 -7.87
CA VAL A 15 -0.16 15.28 -8.48
C VAL A 15 0.54 14.02 -7.97
N LEU A 16 0.49 13.78 -6.65
CA LEU A 16 1.06 12.60 -6.03
C LEU A 16 0.32 11.32 -6.43
N ALA A 17 -1.01 11.37 -6.54
CA ALA A 17 -1.81 10.24 -7.00
C ALA A 17 -1.49 9.87 -8.45
N ARG A 18 -1.36 10.86 -9.33
CA ARG A 18 -0.96 10.65 -10.71
C ARG A 18 0.47 10.12 -10.82
N ALA A 19 1.42 10.71 -10.10
CA ALA A 19 2.80 10.24 -10.10
C ALA A 19 2.91 8.79 -9.58
N ALA A 20 2.05 8.41 -8.63
CA ALA A 20 1.98 7.04 -8.15
C ALA A 20 1.53 6.08 -9.25
N ALA A 21 0.51 6.43 -10.04
CA ALA A 21 0.08 5.67 -11.20
C ALA A 21 1.19 5.58 -12.28
N ASP A 22 1.80 6.72 -12.62
CA ASP A 22 2.84 6.81 -13.66
C ASP A 22 4.10 6.00 -13.33
N HIS A 23 4.43 5.85 -12.04
CA HIS A 23 5.65 5.18 -11.56
C HIS A 23 5.40 3.84 -10.86
N ASP A 24 4.21 3.24 -11.03
CA ASP A 24 3.83 1.95 -10.43
C ASP A 24 4.05 1.93 -8.89
N THR A 25 3.92 3.09 -8.25
CA THR A 25 4.18 3.26 -6.81
C THR A 25 2.88 3.07 -6.04
N ARG A 26 2.85 2.09 -5.13
CA ARG A 26 1.63 1.80 -4.36
C ARG A 26 1.39 2.86 -3.29
N ILE A 27 0.15 3.35 -3.22
CA ILE A 27 -0.32 4.19 -2.13
C ILE A 27 -0.89 3.32 -1.01
N GLU A 28 -0.52 3.59 0.24
CA GLU A 28 -1.07 2.85 1.37
C GLU A 28 -2.41 3.41 1.83
N VAL A 29 -3.40 2.52 1.88
CA VAL A 29 -4.67 2.72 2.59
C VAL A 29 -4.55 2.10 3.98
N ASN A 30 -4.29 2.94 4.99
CA ASN A 30 -4.10 2.50 6.36
C ASN A 30 -5.43 2.50 7.14
N PHE A 31 -5.91 1.32 7.54
CA PHE A 31 -7.11 1.14 8.37
C PHE A 31 -6.83 1.15 9.88
N GLY A 32 -5.57 1.21 10.32
CA GLY A 32 -5.18 1.20 11.73
C GLY A 32 -5.97 2.20 12.59
N PRO A 33 -6.01 3.50 12.25
CA PRO A 33 -6.78 4.48 13.02
C PRO A 33 -8.30 4.26 12.96
N VAL A 34 -8.85 3.66 11.90
CA VAL A 34 -10.28 3.28 11.85
C VAL A 34 -10.58 2.22 12.91
N LEU A 35 -9.68 1.24 13.04
CA LEU A 35 -9.83 0.12 13.97
C LEU A 35 -9.58 0.52 15.43
N ARG A 36 -8.71 1.50 15.70
CA ARG A 36 -8.15 1.73 17.05
C ARG A 36 -8.20 3.15 17.58
N ALA A 37 -8.20 4.20 16.75
CA ALA A 37 -8.29 5.58 17.23
C ALA A 37 -9.70 5.87 17.76
N ALA A 38 -9.93 6.94 18.51
CA ALA A 38 -11.27 7.35 18.95
C ALA A 38 -11.50 8.85 18.77
N GLY A 39 -12.75 9.27 18.88
CA GLY A 39 -13.13 10.69 18.82
C GLY A 39 -12.63 11.41 17.57
N GLY A 40 -12.13 12.63 17.77
CA GLY A 40 -11.70 13.50 16.67
C GLY A 40 -10.59 12.95 15.79
N GLU A 41 -9.71 12.10 16.33
CA GLU A 41 -8.66 11.45 15.54
C GLU A 41 -9.25 10.50 14.49
N ARG A 42 -10.17 9.62 14.92
CA ARG A 42 -10.88 8.71 14.00
C ARG A 42 -11.65 9.48 12.94
N VAL A 43 -12.34 10.56 13.32
CA VAL A 43 -13.11 11.39 12.39
C VAL A 43 -12.21 12.02 11.32
N ARG A 44 -11.10 12.65 11.72
CA ARG A 44 -10.14 13.23 10.77
C ARG A 44 -9.55 12.17 9.84
N HIS A 45 -9.25 10.98 10.36
CA HIS A 45 -8.72 9.88 9.55
C HIS A 45 -9.75 9.38 8.52
N LEU A 46 -11.01 9.22 8.91
CA LEU A 46 -12.09 8.85 7.98
C LEU A 46 -12.29 9.90 6.87
N GLN A 47 -12.19 11.19 7.19
CA GLN A 47 -12.23 12.27 6.19
C GLN A 47 -11.07 12.17 5.19
N ARG A 48 -9.85 11.87 5.68
CA ARG A 48 -8.66 11.65 4.84
C ARG A 48 -8.82 10.42 3.95
N LEU A 49 -9.34 9.30 4.49
CA LEU A 49 -9.60 8.08 3.73
C LEU A 49 -10.66 8.30 2.64
N ARG A 50 -11.71 9.08 2.92
CA ARG A 50 -12.69 9.47 1.91
C ARG A 50 -12.00 10.22 0.76
N LYS A 51 -11.15 11.20 1.07
CA LYS A 51 -10.43 11.94 0.03
C LYS A 51 -9.46 11.07 -0.75
N LEU A 52 -8.77 10.17 -0.06
CA LEU A 52 -7.87 9.21 -0.68
C LEU A 52 -8.60 8.30 -1.67
N ARG A 53 -9.77 7.79 -1.29
CA ARG A 53 -10.61 6.97 -2.17
C ARG A 53 -10.93 7.71 -3.47
N GLU A 54 -11.37 8.96 -3.38
CA GLU A 54 -11.67 9.77 -4.57
C GLU A 54 -10.45 9.91 -5.51
N LEU A 55 -9.24 10.08 -4.95
CA LEU A 55 -8.02 10.22 -5.75
C LEU A 55 -7.57 8.91 -6.38
N VAL A 56 -7.61 7.82 -5.62
CA VAL A 56 -7.21 6.48 -6.09
C VAL A 56 -8.12 6.03 -7.22
N ASP A 57 -9.43 6.21 -7.05
CA ASP A 57 -10.45 5.85 -8.04
C ASP A 57 -10.31 6.71 -9.31
N TYR A 58 -10.07 8.01 -9.18
CA TYR A 58 -9.95 8.90 -10.34
C TYR A 58 -8.67 8.69 -11.17
N TYR A 59 -7.55 8.33 -10.52
CA TYR A 59 -6.24 8.21 -11.18
C TYR A 59 -5.81 6.76 -11.42
N ASP A 60 -6.64 5.77 -11.08
CA ASP A 60 -6.29 4.34 -11.09
C ASP A 60 -4.95 4.06 -10.38
N ALA A 61 -4.68 4.80 -9.30
CA ALA A 61 -3.42 4.68 -8.59
C ALA A 61 -3.35 3.33 -7.84
N PRO A 62 -2.28 2.54 -7.98
CA PRO A 62 -2.21 1.23 -7.35
C PRO A 62 -2.15 1.40 -5.83
N VAL A 63 -2.85 0.54 -5.08
CA VAL A 63 -2.92 0.62 -3.61
C VAL A 63 -2.48 -0.64 -2.92
N VAL A 64 -1.95 -0.47 -1.71
CA VAL A 64 -1.86 -1.55 -0.70
C VAL A 64 -2.74 -1.20 0.49
N VAL A 65 -3.38 -2.21 1.08
CA VAL A 65 -4.20 -2.04 2.29
C VAL A 65 -3.46 -2.61 3.48
N SER A 66 -3.45 -1.89 4.59
CA SER A 66 -2.82 -2.36 5.81
C SER A 66 -3.64 -1.97 7.05
N ALA A 67 -3.47 -2.74 8.11
CA ALA A 67 -3.98 -2.39 9.43
C ALA A 67 -2.91 -1.76 10.34
N ARG A 68 -1.64 -1.65 9.89
CA ARG A 68 -0.46 -1.27 10.70
C ARG A 68 -0.51 -1.74 12.17
N PRO A 69 -0.55 -3.05 12.45
CA PRO A 69 -0.51 -3.55 13.82
C PRO A 69 0.85 -3.25 14.46
N THR A 70 0.84 -2.87 15.74
CA THR A 70 2.08 -2.71 16.54
C THR A 70 2.40 -3.93 17.41
N ASP A 71 1.43 -4.84 17.56
CA ASP A 71 1.52 -6.09 18.30
C ASP A 71 0.61 -7.15 17.64
N ASP A 72 0.71 -8.38 18.11
CA ASP A 72 0.00 -9.56 17.59
C ASP A 72 -1.52 -9.50 17.79
N LEU A 73 -2.02 -8.85 18.86
CA LEU A 73 -3.45 -8.71 19.15
C LEU A 73 -4.15 -7.72 18.20
N GLN A 74 -3.38 -6.87 17.52
CA GLN A 74 -3.87 -5.91 16.55
C GLN A 74 -4.02 -6.49 15.14
N LEU A 75 -3.61 -7.73 14.90
CA LEU A 75 -3.78 -8.40 13.61
C LEU A 75 -5.26 -8.55 13.26
N ARG A 76 -5.55 -8.50 11.97
CA ARG A 76 -6.89 -8.68 11.41
C ARG A 76 -6.84 -9.62 10.22
N ALA A 77 -7.86 -10.46 10.11
CA ALA A 77 -8.02 -11.32 8.95
C ALA A 77 -8.35 -10.44 7.72
N PRO A 78 -7.93 -10.84 6.50
CA PRO A 78 -8.22 -10.09 5.28
C PRO A 78 -9.71 -9.78 5.11
N ARG A 79 -10.60 -10.73 5.43
CA ARG A 79 -12.05 -10.55 5.37
C ARG A 79 -12.59 -9.46 6.29
N GLU A 80 -11.95 -9.24 7.44
CA GLU A 80 -12.34 -8.16 8.36
C GLU A 80 -11.94 -6.80 7.81
N LEU A 81 -10.76 -6.70 7.17
CA LEU A 81 -10.34 -5.47 6.52
C LEU A 81 -11.27 -5.13 5.35
N VAL A 82 -11.70 -6.13 4.58
CA VAL A 82 -12.71 -5.94 3.52
C VAL A 82 -14.01 -5.38 4.10
N ALA A 83 -14.55 -5.99 5.15
CA ALA A 83 -15.80 -5.53 5.77
C ALA A 83 -15.69 -4.10 6.32
N VAL A 84 -14.57 -3.76 6.96
CA VAL A 84 -14.30 -2.39 7.44
C VAL A 84 -14.19 -1.41 6.27
N GLY A 85 -13.47 -1.79 5.23
CA GLY A 85 -13.31 -1.00 4.02
C GLY A 85 -14.64 -0.69 3.34
N GLU A 86 -15.49 -1.70 3.18
CA GLU A 86 -16.86 -1.56 2.66
C GLU A 86 -17.69 -0.62 3.52
N THR A 87 -17.63 -0.76 4.85
CA THR A 87 -18.37 0.08 5.80
C THR A 87 -17.98 1.56 5.68
N ILE A 88 -16.72 1.87 5.38
CA ILE A 88 -16.25 3.24 5.19
C ILE A 88 -16.28 3.69 3.71
N GLY A 89 -16.89 2.86 2.85
CA GLY A 89 -17.24 3.14 1.47
C GLY A 89 -16.16 2.86 0.43
N PHE A 90 -15.19 2.00 0.70
CA PHE A 90 -14.34 1.45 -0.35
C PHE A 90 -15.06 0.30 -1.07
N ASP A 91 -14.75 0.11 -2.35
CA ASP A 91 -15.15 -1.11 -3.05
C ASP A 91 -14.46 -2.34 -2.42
N PRO A 92 -15.20 -3.39 -2.06
CA PRO A 92 -14.64 -4.61 -1.49
C PRO A 92 -13.56 -5.28 -2.34
N ALA A 93 -13.65 -5.21 -3.68
CA ALA A 93 -12.65 -5.79 -4.57
C ALA A 93 -11.35 -5.00 -4.53
N THR A 94 -11.40 -3.67 -4.53
CA THR A 94 -10.23 -2.80 -4.30
C THR A 94 -9.52 -3.14 -3.00
N VAL A 95 -10.27 -3.37 -1.90
CA VAL A 95 -9.65 -3.71 -0.61
C VAL A 95 -8.99 -5.09 -0.66
N ARG A 96 -9.66 -6.10 -1.26
CA ARG A 96 -9.07 -7.44 -1.44
C ARG A 96 -7.79 -7.38 -2.27
N ALA A 97 -7.83 -6.67 -3.39
CA ALA A 97 -6.67 -6.49 -4.26
C ALA A 97 -5.53 -5.81 -3.50
N GLY A 98 -5.81 -4.72 -2.78
CA GLY A 98 -4.79 -4.01 -2.00
C GLY A 98 -4.17 -4.84 -0.86
N VAL A 99 -4.89 -5.80 -0.28
CA VAL A 99 -4.29 -6.75 0.68
C VAL A 99 -3.38 -7.75 -0.06
N ALA A 100 -3.83 -8.29 -1.19
CA ALA A 100 -3.05 -9.24 -2.00
C ALA A 100 -1.78 -8.61 -2.61
N GLU A 101 -1.83 -7.31 -2.92
CA GLU A 101 -0.77 -6.55 -3.57
C GLU A 101 0.54 -6.53 -2.78
N TRP A 102 0.50 -6.74 -1.46
CA TRP A 102 1.70 -6.95 -0.65
C TRP A 102 2.57 -8.10 -1.16
N GLY A 103 1.98 -9.14 -1.76
CA GLY A 103 2.74 -10.24 -2.37
C GLY A 103 3.62 -9.77 -3.54
N VAL A 104 3.09 -8.87 -4.38
CA VAL A 104 3.84 -8.26 -5.49
C VAL A 104 4.97 -7.39 -4.93
N VAL A 105 4.65 -6.52 -3.95
CA VAL A 105 5.63 -5.63 -3.30
C VAL A 105 6.77 -6.42 -2.68
N VAL A 106 6.47 -7.50 -1.96
CA VAL A 106 7.47 -8.36 -1.32
C VAL A 106 8.33 -9.08 -2.36
N ARG A 107 7.73 -9.63 -3.41
CA ARG A 107 8.46 -10.29 -4.51
C ARG A 107 9.43 -9.33 -5.19
N GLU A 108 8.95 -8.14 -5.55
CA GLU A 108 9.78 -7.10 -6.17
C GLU A 108 10.89 -6.62 -5.22
N SER A 109 10.57 -6.44 -3.94
CA SER A 109 11.56 -6.05 -2.93
C SER A 109 12.65 -7.10 -2.76
N ARG A 110 12.29 -8.39 -2.78
CA ARG A 110 13.26 -9.49 -2.71
C ARG A 110 14.13 -9.55 -3.95
N ARG A 111 13.53 -9.44 -5.14
CA ARG A 111 14.25 -9.38 -6.42
C ARG A 111 15.25 -8.23 -6.45
N ARG A 112 14.85 -7.02 -6.03
CA ARG A 112 15.75 -5.84 -6.02
C ARG A 112 16.84 -5.91 -4.96
N ARG A 113 16.68 -6.76 -3.94
CA ARG A 113 17.66 -6.96 -2.87
C ARG A 113 18.50 -8.23 -3.07
N SER A 114 18.29 -8.99 -4.15
CA SER A 114 19.14 -10.14 -4.46
C SER A 114 20.50 -9.66 -4.93
N GLU A 115 21.53 -10.48 -4.69
CA GLU A 115 22.89 -10.21 -5.16
C GLU A 115 22.99 -10.19 -6.69
N SER A 116 22.08 -10.90 -7.37
CA SER A 116 21.99 -10.92 -8.81
C SER A 116 21.42 -9.64 -9.42
N PHE A 117 20.73 -8.79 -8.66
CA PHE A 117 20.11 -7.59 -9.21
C PHE A 117 21.08 -6.41 -9.26
N ILE A 118 21.22 -5.79 -10.43
CA ILE A 118 22.06 -4.59 -10.62
C ILE A 118 21.19 -3.36 -10.88
N ALA A 119 20.29 -3.44 -11.86
CA ALA A 119 19.38 -2.36 -12.25
C ALA A 119 18.08 -2.92 -12.86
N PRO A 120 17.00 -2.13 -12.97
CA PRO A 120 15.81 -2.56 -13.70
C PRO A 120 16.19 -3.03 -15.12
N GLY A 121 15.82 -4.27 -15.47
CA GLY A 121 16.18 -4.90 -16.74
C GLY A 121 17.57 -5.55 -16.80
N VAL A 122 18.40 -5.43 -15.75
CA VAL A 122 19.76 -5.97 -15.72
C VAL A 122 19.98 -6.83 -14.48
N GLN A 123 20.30 -8.10 -14.70
CA GLN A 123 20.61 -9.07 -13.64
C GLN A 123 21.82 -9.93 -14.01
N ARG A 124 22.62 -10.30 -13.02
CA ARG A 124 23.65 -11.33 -13.16
C ARG A 124 22.95 -12.69 -13.28
N VAL A 125 23.21 -13.38 -14.38
CA VAL A 125 22.89 -14.79 -14.57
C VAL A 125 24.17 -15.59 -14.39
N GLU A 126 24.09 -16.70 -13.67
CA GLU A 126 25.17 -17.66 -13.61
C GLU A 126 25.09 -18.47 -14.90
N CYS A 127 26.10 -18.33 -15.77
CA CYS A 127 26.26 -19.19 -16.91
C CYS A 127 26.93 -20.46 -16.41
N GLU A 128 26.30 -21.62 -16.59
CA GLU A 128 27.02 -22.89 -16.51
C GLU A 128 28.08 -22.86 -17.63
N GLU A 129 29.33 -23.15 -17.30
CA GLU A 129 30.35 -23.39 -18.31
C GLU A 129 29.90 -24.63 -19.08
N ASP A 130 29.58 -24.48 -20.38
CA ASP A 130 29.38 -25.61 -21.27
C ASP A 130 30.71 -26.38 -21.30
N ASP A 131 30.81 -27.45 -20.50
CA ASP A 131 31.91 -28.41 -20.57
C ASP A 131 31.94 -29.02 -21.99
N GLN A 132 32.80 -28.47 -22.86
CA GLN A 132 33.13 -29.00 -24.20
C GLN A 132 34.35 -29.91 -24.16
#